data_AF-A0A3L8DT89-F1
#
_entry.id   AF-A0A3L8DT89-F1
#
_cell.length_a   1.000
_cell.length_b   1.000
_cell.length_c   1.000
_cell.angle_alpha   90.00
_cell.angle_beta   90.00
_cell.angle_gamma   90.00
#
_symmetry.space_group_name_H-M   'P 1'
#
loop_
_entity.id
_entity.type
_entity.pdbx_description
1 polymer ?
#
loop_
_entity_poly.entity_id
_entity_poly.type
_entity_poly.pdbx_seq_one_letter_code
_entity_poly.pdbx_strand_id
1 'polypeptide(L)'
;MEVLIDCYFDRLFSEMERSCLASRYKRRELVNYFSDVINSCAEAENLDKQDVCERIVLSALRYHNITMMENGSVCLLGKFHNVLYVAAKLCYDWDLGNNEIVGRLLNDIFYCERTFERLLVGAIFGTRVTHFLSGWKCDFEDRQENIRALVYFLDHAISGRLEYRCESSPMKRRFIDVPMESYGQVLPLRVAVQHSAPDILLIMLRYGASIESDILAPSPIEIILTKLNELEAQPGQTEVVYPEHLMTCLRLLLRTVTTVCVRTPEHIADRSGILSVSLHEQYPNLMNRDLIPPERSGVHPAELRHLCRCQIRETLHANWALPHGIKKLQIPESLRDYLDLLRD
;
A
#
# COMPACT_ATOMS: atom_id res chain seq x y z
N MET A 1 -34.72 1.38 11.13
CA MET A 1 -33.67 2.24 10.53
C MET A 1 -33.03 1.60 9.30
N GLU A 2 -32.53 0.36 9.35
CA GLU A 2 -31.84 -0.27 8.19
C GLU A 2 -32.66 -0.29 6.90
N VAL A 3 -33.92 -0.71 6.96
CA VAL A 3 -34.84 -0.70 5.79
C VAL A 3 -35.05 0.72 5.24
N LEU A 4 -35.07 1.74 6.12
CA LEU A 4 -35.24 3.13 5.69
C LEU A 4 -33.97 3.65 5.00
N ILE A 5 -32.79 3.30 5.51
CA ILE A 5 -31.51 3.65 4.88
C ILE A 5 -31.41 2.95 3.52
N ASP A 6 -31.78 1.67 3.43
CA ASP A 6 -31.76 0.92 2.16
C ASP A 6 -32.72 1.51 1.12
N CYS A 7 -33.98 1.77 1.49
CA CYS A 7 -34.93 2.44 0.59
C CYS A 7 -34.46 3.85 0.19
N TYR A 8 -33.76 4.56 1.09
CA TYR A 8 -33.19 5.86 0.79
C TYR A 8 -32.03 5.75 -0.20
N PHE A 9 -31.12 4.78 -0.02
CA PHE A 9 -30.06 4.48 -0.97
C PHE A 9 -30.65 4.13 -2.34
N ASP A 10 -31.62 3.24 -2.43
CA ASP A 10 -32.24 2.85 -3.69
C ASP A 10 -32.87 4.04 -4.40
N ARG A 11 -33.60 4.89 -3.67
CA ARG A 11 -34.22 6.09 -4.24
C ARG A 11 -33.17 7.10 -4.69
N LEU A 12 -32.23 7.46 -3.82
CA LEU A 12 -31.16 8.42 -4.12
C LEU A 12 -30.36 7.97 -5.34
N PHE A 13 -29.94 6.72 -5.37
CA PHE A 13 -29.14 6.20 -6.47
C PHE A 13 -29.95 6.00 -7.74
N SER A 14 -31.25 5.65 -7.68
CA SER A 14 -32.08 5.51 -8.89
C SER A 14 -32.20 6.82 -9.67
N GLU A 15 -32.24 7.96 -8.98
CA GLU A 15 -32.33 9.30 -9.57
C GLU A 15 -30.97 9.81 -10.12
N MET A 16 -29.85 9.19 -9.73
CA MET A 16 -28.51 9.58 -10.17
C MET A 16 -28.13 9.00 -11.54
N GLU A 17 -27.49 9.81 -12.38
CA GLU A 17 -26.83 9.30 -13.58
C GLU A 17 -25.69 8.32 -13.24
N ARG A 18 -25.44 7.35 -14.13
CA ARG A 18 -24.39 6.33 -13.93
C ARG A 18 -23.01 6.94 -13.72
N SER A 19 -22.71 8.08 -14.33
CA SER A 19 -21.43 8.79 -14.24
C SER A 19 -21.33 9.75 -13.04
N CYS A 20 -22.42 9.97 -12.28
CA CYS A 20 -22.49 11.04 -11.28
C CYS A 20 -21.35 10.96 -10.25
N LEU A 21 -21.03 9.75 -9.77
CA LEU A 21 -19.96 9.53 -8.79
C LEU A 21 -18.55 9.39 -9.42
N ALA A 22 -18.37 9.65 -10.72
CA ALA A 22 -17.04 9.67 -11.33
C ALA A 22 -16.20 10.85 -10.82
N SER A 23 -16.86 11.98 -10.53
CA SER A 23 -16.19 13.17 -10.00
C SER A 23 -15.97 13.06 -8.48
N ARG A 24 -14.77 13.42 -8.02
CA ARG A 24 -14.46 13.49 -6.58
C ARG A 24 -15.41 14.42 -5.83
N TYR A 25 -15.76 15.55 -6.43
CA TYR A 25 -16.67 16.52 -5.81
C TYR A 25 -18.03 15.89 -5.45
N LYS A 26 -18.63 15.12 -6.37
CA LYS A 26 -19.90 14.43 -6.11
C LYS A 26 -19.79 13.34 -5.05
N ARG A 27 -18.68 12.60 -5.03
CA ARG A 27 -18.41 11.63 -3.94
C ARG A 27 -18.26 12.33 -2.59
N ARG A 28 -17.57 13.46 -2.54
CA ARG A 28 -17.43 14.27 -1.32
C ARG A 28 -18.75 14.85 -0.84
N GLU A 29 -19.60 15.37 -1.74
CA GLU A 29 -20.96 15.79 -1.39
C GLU A 29 -21.74 14.65 -0.73
N LEU A 30 -21.63 13.44 -1.28
CA LEU A 30 -22.31 12.27 -0.74
C LEU A 30 -21.74 11.81 0.62
N VAL A 31 -20.42 11.88 0.81
CA VAL A 31 -19.77 11.62 2.11
C VAL A 31 -20.23 12.63 3.17
N ASN A 32 -20.26 13.92 2.82
CA ASN A 32 -20.73 14.98 3.72
C ASN A 32 -22.20 14.75 4.08
N TYR A 33 -23.05 14.46 3.10
CA TYR A 33 -24.45 14.14 3.31
C TYR A 33 -24.62 12.97 4.28
N PHE A 34 -23.92 11.86 4.08
CA PHE A 34 -24.01 10.72 4.99
C PHE A 34 -23.43 11.03 6.37
N SER A 35 -22.41 11.87 6.47
CA SER A 35 -21.88 12.33 7.76
C SER A 35 -22.91 13.17 8.54
N ASP A 36 -23.69 14.01 7.85
CA ASP A 36 -24.80 14.76 8.46
C ASP A 36 -25.93 13.83 8.91
N VAL A 37 -26.23 12.78 8.13
CA VAL A 37 -27.20 11.73 8.50
C VAL A 37 -26.71 10.97 9.74
N ILE A 38 -25.43 10.60 9.83
CA ILE A 38 -24.87 9.91 11.00
C ILE A 38 -25.08 10.75 12.26
N ASN A 39 -24.70 12.04 12.21
CA ASN A 39 -24.87 12.94 13.34
C ASN A 39 -26.35 13.09 13.73
N SER A 40 -27.22 13.36 12.75
CA SER A 40 -28.64 13.62 12.99
C SER A 40 -29.38 12.40 13.54
N CYS A 41 -29.12 11.22 12.99
CA CYS A 41 -29.74 9.97 13.46
C CYS A 41 -29.22 9.56 14.84
N ALA A 42 -27.92 9.69 15.09
CA ALA A 42 -27.33 9.39 16.39
C ALA A 42 -27.93 10.29 17.49
N GLU A 43 -28.11 11.59 17.22
CA GLU A 43 -28.72 12.52 18.17
C GLU A 43 -30.22 12.27 18.37
N ALA A 44 -30.98 12.06 17.27
CA ALA A 44 -32.43 11.89 17.34
C ALA A 44 -32.86 10.59 18.03
N GLU A 45 -32.11 9.51 17.81
CA GLU A 45 -32.42 8.18 18.36
C GLU A 45 -31.53 7.78 19.56
N ASN A 46 -30.64 8.68 20.00
CA ASN A 46 -29.67 8.43 21.08
C ASN A 46 -28.86 7.14 20.85
N LEU A 47 -28.31 7.00 19.63
CA LEU A 47 -27.49 5.87 19.19
C LEU A 47 -26.00 6.23 19.18
N ASP A 48 -25.14 5.21 19.19
CA ASP A 48 -23.72 5.42 18.93
C ASP A 48 -23.50 5.79 17.44
N LYS A 49 -22.59 6.73 17.20
CA LYS A 49 -22.28 7.19 15.82
C LYS A 49 -21.62 6.09 15.01
N GLN A 50 -20.84 5.22 15.65
CA GLN A 50 -20.26 4.04 15.01
C GLN A 50 -21.36 3.13 14.47
N ASP A 51 -22.36 2.77 15.28
CA ASP A 51 -23.49 1.93 14.87
C ASP A 51 -24.22 2.48 13.64
N VAL A 52 -24.45 3.80 13.59
CA VAL A 52 -25.10 4.44 12.43
C VAL A 52 -24.19 4.42 11.20
N CYS A 53 -22.89 4.68 11.38
CA CYS A 53 -21.90 4.58 10.30
C CYS A 53 -21.83 3.16 9.73
N GLU A 54 -21.80 2.13 10.59
CA GLU A 54 -21.82 0.72 10.18
C GLU A 54 -23.04 0.40 9.31
N ARG A 55 -24.23 0.85 9.72
CA ARG A 55 -25.47 0.64 8.95
C ARG A 55 -25.40 1.28 7.57
N ILE A 56 -24.91 2.51 7.47
CA ILE A 56 -24.78 3.22 6.18
C ILE A 56 -23.76 2.53 5.26
N VAL A 57 -22.60 2.14 5.81
CA VAL A 57 -21.57 1.42 5.04
C VAL A 57 -22.12 0.07 4.57
N LEU A 58 -22.82 -0.67 5.43
CA LEU A 58 -23.44 -1.94 5.05
C LEU A 58 -24.53 -1.76 3.97
N SER A 59 -25.32 -0.68 4.03
CA SER A 59 -26.27 -0.33 2.97
C SER A 59 -25.58 -0.06 1.63
N ALA A 60 -24.48 0.68 1.63
CA ALA A 60 -23.67 0.90 0.43
C ALA A 60 -23.13 -0.42 -0.16
N LEU A 61 -22.63 -1.33 0.68
CA LEU A 61 -22.16 -2.66 0.27
C LEU A 61 -23.30 -3.54 -0.24
N ARG A 62 -24.47 -3.52 0.40
CA ARG A 62 -25.68 -4.23 -0.06
C ARG A 62 -26.13 -3.74 -1.43
N TYR A 63 -26.23 -2.43 -1.61
CA TYR A 63 -26.60 -1.82 -2.88
C TYR A 63 -25.64 -2.24 -4.02
N HIS A 64 -24.34 -2.19 -3.76
CA HIS A 64 -23.34 -2.69 -4.72
C HIS A 64 -23.55 -4.17 -5.05
N ASN A 65 -23.71 -5.02 -4.03
CA ASN A 65 -23.83 -6.46 -4.21
C ASN A 65 -25.11 -6.86 -4.96
N ILE A 66 -26.26 -6.28 -4.61
CA ILE A 66 -27.55 -6.55 -5.29
C ILE A 66 -27.43 -6.20 -6.77
N THR A 67 -26.95 -4.99 -7.09
CA THR A 67 -26.84 -4.53 -8.48
C THR A 67 -25.82 -5.32 -9.30
N MET A 68 -24.76 -5.81 -8.66
CA MET A 68 -23.81 -6.75 -9.27
C MET A 68 -24.44 -8.12 -9.52
N MET A 69 -25.20 -8.67 -8.55
CA MET A 69 -25.86 -9.96 -8.66
C MET A 69 -26.93 -9.97 -9.75
N GLU A 70 -27.75 -8.92 -9.83
CA GLU A 70 -28.74 -8.73 -10.89
C GLU A 70 -28.10 -8.61 -12.28
N ASN A 71 -26.86 -8.11 -12.35
CA ASN A 71 -26.06 -8.02 -13.56
C ASN A 71 -25.17 -9.27 -13.79
N GLY A 72 -25.61 -10.45 -13.35
CA GLY A 72 -24.90 -11.71 -13.61
C GLY A 72 -23.57 -11.85 -12.86
N SER A 73 -23.47 -11.30 -11.64
CA SER A 73 -22.26 -11.28 -10.81
C SER A 73 -21.11 -10.44 -11.41
N VAL A 74 -21.43 -9.49 -12.27
CA VAL A 74 -20.48 -8.54 -12.87
C VAL A 74 -20.81 -7.12 -12.42
N CYS A 75 -19.79 -6.38 -11.98
CA CYS A 75 -19.97 -5.01 -11.53
C CYS A 75 -20.43 -4.08 -12.67
N LEU A 76 -21.47 -3.27 -12.41
CA LEU A 76 -22.00 -2.28 -13.35
C LEU A 76 -21.14 -1.01 -13.48
N LEU A 77 -20.03 -0.88 -12.74
CA LEU A 77 -19.16 0.31 -12.72
C LEU A 77 -19.94 1.61 -12.43
N GLY A 78 -19.31 2.78 -12.65
CA GLY A 78 -19.95 4.08 -12.41
C GLY A 78 -20.43 4.23 -10.98
N LYS A 79 -21.65 4.76 -10.77
CA LYS A 79 -22.24 4.96 -9.43
C LYS A 79 -22.33 3.67 -8.60
N PHE A 80 -22.57 2.52 -9.25
CA PHE A 80 -22.72 1.21 -8.59
C PHE A 80 -21.41 0.72 -7.97
N HIS A 81 -20.28 1.10 -8.56
CA HIS A 81 -18.95 0.77 -8.05
C HIS A 81 -18.38 1.87 -7.18
N ASN A 82 -18.53 3.12 -7.61
CA ASN A 82 -17.92 4.28 -6.96
C ASN A 82 -18.52 4.55 -5.56
N VAL A 83 -19.69 3.98 -5.25
CA VAL A 83 -20.23 3.96 -3.88
C VAL A 83 -19.32 3.25 -2.89
N LEU A 84 -18.52 2.26 -3.34
CA LEU A 84 -17.53 1.60 -2.47
C LEU A 84 -16.46 2.59 -1.99
N TYR A 85 -16.10 3.59 -2.79
CA TYR A 85 -15.14 4.62 -2.38
C TYR A 85 -15.76 5.68 -1.45
N VAL A 86 -17.07 5.90 -1.55
CA VAL A 86 -17.82 6.68 -0.57
C VAL A 86 -17.84 5.94 0.77
N ALA A 87 -18.12 4.63 0.75
CA ALA A 87 -18.05 3.77 1.92
C ALA A 87 -16.64 3.73 2.53
N ALA A 88 -15.60 3.60 1.71
CA ALA A 88 -14.20 3.65 2.16
C ALA A 88 -13.86 4.96 2.86
N LYS A 89 -14.29 6.09 2.29
CA LYS A 89 -14.08 7.40 2.89
C LYS A 89 -14.84 7.55 4.21
N LEU A 90 -16.08 7.05 4.30
CA LEU A 90 -16.85 7.04 5.55
C LEU A 90 -16.19 6.16 6.62
N CYS A 91 -15.75 4.94 6.28
CA CYS A 91 -15.02 4.07 7.20
C CYS A 91 -13.80 4.79 7.79
N TYR A 92 -13.02 5.49 6.97
CA TYR A 92 -11.87 6.24 7.42
C TYR A 92 -12.25 7.48 8.25
N ASP A 93 -13.18 8.32 7.78
CA ASP A 93 -13.54 9.59 8.45
C ASP A 93 -14.16 9.39 9.83
N TRP A 94 -14.86 8.27 9.98
CA TRP A 94 -15.50 7.88 11.23
C TRP A 94 -14.66 6.89 12.04
N ASP A 95 -13.44 6.55 11.62
CA ASP A 95 -12.56 5.58 12.29
C ASP A 95 -13.28 4.26 12.64
N LEU A 96 -13.96 3.69 11.64
CA LEU A 96 -14.84 2.54 11.83
C LEU A 96 -14.02 1.32 12.30
N GLY A 97 -14.19 0.93 13.56
CA GLY A 97 -13.43 -0.16 14.18
C GLY A 97 -13.86 -1.58 13.77
N ASN A 98 -15.01 -1.73 13.09
CA ASN A 98 -15.56 -3.03 12.72
C ASN A 98 -14.80 -3.66 11.55
N ASN A 99 -13.89 -4.56 11.90
CA ASN A 99 -12.99 -5.20 10.95
C ASN A 99 -13.69 -6.09 9.92
N GLU A 100 -14.84 -6.68 10.25
CA GLU A 100 -15.60 -7.50 9.31
C GLU A 100 -16.20 -6.65 8.19
N ILE A 101 -16.72 -5.47 8.52
CA ILE A 101 -17.29 -4.53 7.55
C ILE A 101 -16.20 -3.95 6.65
N VAL A 102 -15.11 -3.46 7.23
CA VAL A 102 -13.99 -2.89 6.45
C VAL A 102 -13.32 -3.97 5.59
N GLY A 103 -13.16 -5.19 6.11
CA GLY A 103 -12.64 -6.32 5.35
C GLY A 103 -13.55 -6.71 4.18
N ARG A 104 -14.87 -6.72 4.38
CA ARG A 104 -15.85 -6.93 3.30
C ARG A 104 -15.74 -5.84 2.22
N LEU A 105 -15.63 -4.57 2.62
CA LEU A 105 -15.44 -3.48 1.69
C LEU A 105 -14.18 -3.67 0.82
N LEU A 106 -13.04 -4.01 1.43
CA LEU A 106 -11.80 -4.27 0.69
C LEU A 106 -11.95 -5.46 -0.27
N ASN A 107 -12.67 -6.51 0.14
CA ASN A 107 -12.96 -7.65 -0.73
C ASN A 107 -13.83 -7.27 -1.93
N ASP A 108 -14.88 -6.45 -1.74
CA ASP A 108 -15.76 -5.99 -2.81
C ASP A 108 -15.01 -5.07 -3.80
N ILE A 109 -14.12 -4.18 -3.30
CA ILE A 109 -13.22 -3.38 -4.14
C ILE A 109 -12.31 -4.28 -4.98
N PHE A 110 -11.62 -5.23 -4.35
CA PHE A 110 -10.70 -6.13 -5.06
C PHE A 110 -11.41 -7.05 -6.05
N TYR A 111 -12.61 -7.54 -5.71
CA TYR A 111 -13.38 -8.40 -6.60
C TYR A 111 -13.63 -7.71 -7.95
N CYS A 112 -13.95 -6.41 -7.91
CA CYS A 112 -14.26 -5.62 -9.09
C CYS A 112 -13.01 -5.11 -9.82
N GLU A 113 -12.02 -4.59 -9.10
CA GLU A 113 -10.87 -3.90 -9.70
C GLU A 113 -9.65 -4.79 -9.88
N ARG A 114 -9.56 -5.92 -9.17
CA ARG A 114 -8.37 -6.77 -9.06
C ARG A 114 -7.11 -6.06 -8.55
N THR A 115 -7.28 -4.86 -7.98
CA THR A 115 -6.20 -4.06 -7.42
C THR A 115 -6.70 -3.12 -6.31
N PHE A 116 -5.76 -2.48 -5.61
CA PHE A 116 -6.01 -1.43 -4.60
C PHE A 116 -5.38 -0.09 -4.97
N GLU A 117 -5.01 0.11 -6.24
CA GLU A 117 -4.33 1.33 -6.72
C GLU A 117 -4.94 2.62 -6.19
N ARG A 118 -6.27 2.76 -6.23
CA ARG A 118 -6.96 4.00 -5.83
C ARG A 118 -6.78 4.35 -4.35
N LEU A 119 -6.47 3.37 -3.50
CA LEU A 119 -6.12 3.57 -2.09
C LEU A 119 -4.62 3.85 -1.88
N LEU A 120 -3.75 3.49 -2.84
CA LEU A 120 -2.29 3.59 -2.74
C LEU A 120 -1.72 4.83 -3.44
N VAL A 121 -2.25 5.19 -4.62
CA VAL A 121 -1.66 6.21 -5.50
C VAL A 121 -1.59 7.59 -4.84
N GLY A 122 -2.58 7.96 -4.04
CA GLY A 122 -2.58 9.26 -3.36
C GLY A 122 -1.53 9.34 -2.25
N ALA A 123 -1.16 8.22 -1.62
CA ALA A 123 -0.07 8.16 -0.65
C ALA A 123 1.30 8.22 -1.36
N ILE A 124 1.47 7.48 -2.46
CA ILE A 124 2.73 7.44 -3.22
C ILE A 124 3.01 8.77 -3.92
N PHE A 125 2.05 9.25 -4.73
CA PHE A 125 2.25 10.39 -5.65
C PHE A 125 1.66 11.72 -5.16
N GLY A 126 0.83 11.69 -4.10
CA GLY A 126 0.02 12.84 -3.71
C GLY A 126 -1.19 13.07 -4.63
N THR A 127 -2.06 14.01 -4.24
CA THR A 127 -3.38 14.20 -4.85
C THR A 127 -3.38 14.86 -6.24
N ARG A 128 -2.25 15.48 -6.65
CA ARG A 128 -2.14 16.18 -7.95
C ARG A 128 -1.97 15.21 -9.12
N VAL A 129 -1.25 14.13 -8.91
CA VAL A 129 -0.80 13.23 -9.98
C VAL A 129 -1.80 12.10 -10.24
N THR A 130 -2.65 11.75 -9.26
CA THR A 130 -3.58 10.61 -9.38
C THR A 130 -4.54 10.75 -10.56
N HIS A 131 -5.05 11.96 -10.80
CA HIS A 131 -5.98 12.21 -11.91
C HIS A 131 -5.32 12.04 -13.28
N PHE A 132 -4.06 12.44 -13.41
CA PHE A 132 -3.35 12.38 -14.68
C PHE A 132 -3.03 10.93 -15.07
N LEU A 133 -2.65 10.09 -14.11
CA LEU A 133 -2.23 8.72 -14.38
C LEU A 133 -3.39 7.73 -14.46
N SER A 134 -4.43 7.89 -13.64
CA SER A 134 -5.50 6.90 -13.48
C SER A 134 -6.88 7.37 -13.91
N GLY A 135 -7.02 8.65 -14.32
CA GLY A 135 -8.33 9.29 -14.51
C GLY A 135 -9.15 9.42 -13.23
N TRP A 136 -8.62 9.00 -12.07
CA TRP A 136 -9.29 9.03 -10.78
C TRP A 136 -8.66 10.07 -9.85
N LYS A 137 -9.48 11.00 -9.38
CA LYS A 137 -9.11 11.88 -8.27
C LYS A 137 -9.32 11.12 -6.97
N CYS A 138 -8.24 10.95 -6.21
CA CYS A 138 -8.28 10.38 -4.87
C CYS A 138 -9.29 11.10 -3.96
N ASP A 139 -9.99 10.33 -3.10
CA ASP A 139 -11.05 10.81 -2.22
C ASP A 139 -10.57 11.57 -0.97
N PHE A 140 -9.29 11.45 -0.64
CA PHE A 140 -8.65 12.13 0.49
C PHE A 140 -8.13 13.53 0.09
N GLU A 141 -8.12 14.46 1.03
CA GLU A 141 -7.85 15.89 0.82
C GLU A 141 -6.41 16.16 0.38
N ASP A 142 -5.47 15.56 1.08
CA ASP A 142 -4.04 15.75 0.84
C ASP A 142 -3.25 14.43 0.97
N ARG A 143 -1.94 14.52 0.72
CA ARG A 143 -1.05 13.35 0.80
C ARG A 143 -0.94 12.78 2.23
N GLN A 144 -1.04 13.61 3.26
CA GLN A 144 -0.95 13.16 4.65
C GLN A 144 -2.20 12.39 5.06
N GLU A 145 -3.37 12.84 4.62
CA GLU A 145 -4.61 12.10 4.81
C GLU A 145 -4.60 10.78 4.06
N ASN A 146 -4.08 10.77 2.82
CA ASN A 146 -3.86 9.52 2.09
C ASN A 146 -2.98 8.52 2.85
N ILE A 147 -1.90 9.02 3.48
CA ILE A 147 -1.01 8.19 4.30
C ILE A 147 -1.76 7.59 5.49
N ARG A 148 -2.53 8.41 6.21
CA ARG A 148 -3.33 7.95 7.35
C ARG A 148 -4.39 6.94 6.92
N ALA A 149 -5.07 7.19 5.81
CA ALA A 149 -6.06 6.28 5.26
C ALA A 149 -5.43 4.94 4.82
N LEU A 150 -4.26 4.98 4.18
CA LEU A 150 -3.53 3.76 3.84
C LEU A 150 -3.18 2.95 5.08
N VAL A 151 -2.70 3.59 6.15
CA VAL A 151 -2.41 2.94 7.44
C VAL A 151 -3.68 2.33 8.04
N TYR A 152 -4.80 3.06 8.02
CA TYR A 152 -6.11 2.58 8.47
C TYR A 152 -6.52 1.27 7.75
N PHE A 153 -6.48 1.25 6.41
CA PHE A 153 -6.83 0.04 5.65
C PHE A 153 -5.82 -1.10 5.84
N LEU A 154 -4.54 -0.78 6.01
CA LEU A 154 -3.52 -1.78 6.33
C LEU A 154 -3.77 -2.45 7.68
N ASP A 155 -4.15 -1.68 8.70
CA ASP A 155 -4.47 -2.17 10.04
C ASP A 155 -5.66 -3.14 10.01
N HIS A 156 -6.71 -2.79 9.26
CA HIS A 156 -7.86 -3.67 9.04
C HIS A 156 -7.49 -4.90 8.21
N ALA A 157 -6.71 -4.74 7.14
CA ALA A 157 -6.30 -5.86 6.30
C ALA A 157 -5.47 -6.90 7.07
N ILE A 158 -4.58 -6.44 7.96
CA ILE A 158 -3.78 -7.34 8.81
C ILE A 158 -4.63 -8.00 9.89
N SER A 159 -5.50 -7.22 10.55
CA SER A 159 -6.40 -7.74 11.59
C SER A 159 -7.36 -8.79 11.02
N GLY A 160 -7.85 -8.58 9.79
CA GLY A 160 -8.70 -9.50 9.05
C GLY A 160 -7.96 -10.62 8.31
N ARG A 161 -6.62 -10.63 8.33
CA ARG A 161 -5.77 -11.57 7.59
C ARG A 161 -6.14 -11.67 6.10
N LEU A 162 -6.36 -10.52 5.47
CA LEU A 162 -6.89 -10.47 4.11
C LEU A 162 -5.83 -10.82 3.07
N GLU A 163 -6.18 -11.80 2.23
CA GLU A 163 -5.34 -12.29 1.15
C GLU A 163 -6.11 -12.36 -0.17
N TYR A 164 -5.42 -12.03 -1.25
CA TYR A 164 -5.99 -11.80 -2.56
C TYR A 164 -5.29 -12.65 -3.62
N ARG A 165 -6.07 -13.27 -4.50
CA ARG A 165 -5.53 -14.04 -5.63
C ARG A 165 -5.38 -13.10 -6.82
N CYS A 166 -4.14 -12.80 -7.19
CA CYS A 166 -3.81 -11.98 -8.35
C CYS A 166 -3.62 -12.88 -9.58
N GLU A 167 -4.02 -12.43 -10.77
CA GLU A 167 -3.85 -13.23 -12.00
C GLU A 167 -2.37 -13.42 -12.36
N SER A 168 -1.54 -12.42 -12.05
CA SER A 168 -0.10 -12.42 -12.30
C SER A 168 0.71 -13.33 -11.38
N SER A 169 0.09 -13.97 -10.36
CA SER A 169 0.81 -14.82 -9.41
C SER A 169 -0.01 -16.04 -8.97
N PRO A 170 0.57 -17.25 -8.91
CA PRO A 170 -0.11 -18.41 -8.35
C PRO A 170 -0.32 -18.30 -6.84
N MET A 171 0.44 -17.42 -6.16
CA MET A 171 0.38 -17.23 -4.72
C MET A 171 -0.63 -16.14 -4.37
N LYS A 172 -1.31 -16.32 -3.25
CA LYS A 172 -2.09 -15.24 -2.66
C LYS A 172 -1.17 -14.15 -2.14
N ARG A 173 -1.60 -12.91 -2.28
CA ARG A 173 -0.87 -11.72 -1.83
C ARG A 173 -1.66 -10.98 -0.77
N ARG A 174 -0.95 -10.36 0.17
CA ARG A 174 -1.55 -9.48 1.17
C ARG A 174 -1.95 -8.15 0.53
N PHE A 175 -2.82 -7.40 1.18
CA PHE A 175 -3.26 -6.08 0.72
C PHE A 175 -2.11 -5.19 0.20
N ILE A 176 -1.01 -5.09 0.95
CA ILE A 176 0.15 -4.25 0.61
C ILE A 176 0.96 -4.74 -0.59
N ASP A 177 0.80 -6.01 -0.95
CA ASP A 177 1.51 -6.67 -2.05
C ASP A 177 0.60 -6.90 -3.26
N VAL A 178 -0.63 -6.39 -3.29
CA VAL A 178 -1.47 -6.49 -4.48
C VAL A 178 -0.89 -5.60 -5.59
N PRO A 179 -0.61 -6.15 -6.80
CA PRO A 179 -0.02 -5.39 -7.89
C PRO A 179 -0.87 -4.21 -8.36
N MET A 180 -0.17 -3.20 -8.86
CA MET A 180 -0.75 -2.01 -9.47
C MET A 180 -0.88 -2.23 -10.99
N GLU A 181 -2.08 -2.64 -11.43
CA GLU A 181 -2.48 -2.89 -12.83
C GLU A 181 -2.09 -1.77 -13.83
N SER A 182 -2.41 -0.51 -13.53
CA SER A 182 -2.11 0.67 -14.35
C SER A 182 -0.63 1.03 -14.38
N TYR A 183 0.20 0.43 -13.52
CA TYR A 183 1.63 0.73 -13.37
C TYR A 183 2.52 -0.43 -13.84
N GLY A 184 2.02 -1.23 -14.78
CA GLY A 184 2.75 -2.37 -15.34
C GLY A 184 2.68 -3.62 -14.46
N GLN A 185 1.62 -3.77 -13.66
CA GLN A 185 1.38 -4.94 -12.80
C GLN A 185 2.52 -5.20 -11.81
N VAL A 186 3.16 -4.14 -11.32
CA VAL A 186 4.24 -4.20 -10.34
C VAL A 186 3.74 -3.98 -8.91
N LEU A 187 4.53 -4.36 -7.92
CA LEU A 187 4.16 -4.16 -6.52
C LEU A 187 4.17 -2.69 -6.11
N PRO A 188 3.29 -2.28 -5.17
CA PRO A 188 3.25 -0.90 -4.67
C PRO A 188 4.59 -0.42 -4.11
N LEU A 189 5.34 -1.31 -3.45
CA LEU A 189 6.69 -1.00 -2.94
C LEU A 189 7.66 -0.61 -4.06
N ARG A 190 7.62 -1.32 -5.20
CA ARG A 190 8.46 -0.98 -6.37
C ARG A 190 8.14 0.42 -6.87
N VAL A 191 6.86 0.77 -6.96
CA VAL A 191 6.41 2.10 -7.41
C VAL A 191 6.88 3.19 -6.43
N ALA A 192 6.79 2.96 -5.12
CA ALA A 192 7.30 3.88 -4.11
C ALA A 192 8.82 4.09 -4.23
N VAL A 193 9.57 3.03 -4.53
CA VAL A 193 11.03 3.08 -4.78
C VAL A 193 11.36 3.82 -6.09
N GLN A 194 10.60 3.59 -7.16
CA GLN A 194 10.73 4.32 -8.43
C GLN A 194 10.44 5.81 -8.27
N HIS A 195 9.54 6.19 -7.37
CA HIS A 195 9.27 7.59 -7.03
C HIS A 195 10.22 8.13 -5.94
N SER A 196 11.10 7.31 -5.37
CA SER A 196 12.01 7.71 -4.30
C SER A 196 11.28 8.34 -3.10
N ALA A 197 10.18 7.72 -2.64
CA ALA A 197 9.33 8.20 -1.55
C ALA A 197 9.66 7.48 -0.21
N PRO A 198 10.63 7.97 0.59
CA PRO A 198 11.14 7.24 1.76
C PRO A 198 10.11 7.06 2.87
N ASP A 199 9.18 7.99 3.03
CA ASP A 199 8.13 7.94 4.05
C ASP A 199 7.13 6.82 3.81
N ILE A 200 6.62 6.70 2.59
CA ILE A 200 5.74 5.59 2.18
C ILE A 200 6.49 4.27 2.16
N LEU A 201 7.74 4.28 1.68
CA LEU A 201 8.58 3.09 1.68
C LEU A 201 8.76 2.55 3.10
N LEU A 202 9.03 3.41 4.08
CA LEU A 202 9.12 3.00 5.48
C LEU A 202 7.81 2.38 5.97
N ILE A 203 6.65 2.98 5.66
CA ILE A 203 5.35 2.41 6.03
C ILE A 203 5.17 1.03 5.40
N MET A 204 5.34 0.90 4.09
CA MET A 204 5.19 -0.38 3.38
C MET A 204 6.10 -1.46 3.97
N LEU A 205 7.38 -1.15 4.20
CA LEU A 205 8.33 -2.08 4.81
C LEU A 205 7.93 -2.45 6.25
N ARG A 206 7.44 -1.50 7.07
CA ARG A 206 6.96 -1.78 8.43
C ARG A 206 5.79 -2.75 8.45
N TYR A 207 4.90 -2.66 7.45
CA TYR A 207 3.79 -3.60 7.24
C TYR A 207 4.20 -4.90 6.54
N GLY A 208 5.49 -5.05 6.21
CA GLY A 208 6.06 -6.28 5.67
C GLY A 208 5.91 -6.44 4.16
N ALA A 209 5.76 -5.34 3.41
CA ALA A 209 5.75 -5.38 1.95
C ALA A 209 6.98 -6.12 1.39
N SER A 210 6.73 -6.95 0.38
CA SER A 210 7.74 -7.83 -0.21
C SER A 210 8.70 -7.06 -1.11
N ILE A 211 9.99 -7.38 -0.97
CA ILE A 211 11.08 -6.81 -1.78
C ILE A 211 11.53 -7.80 -2.86
N GLU A 212 11.24 -9.09 -2.68
CA GLU A 212 11.81 -10.18 -3.48
C GLU A 212 10.86 -10.75 -4.54
N SER A 213 9.56 -10.43 -4.46
CA SER A 213 8.50 -11.11 -5.22
C SER A 213 8.18 -10.52 -6.59
N ASP A 214 8.95 -9.55 -7.05
CA ASP A 214 8.91 -9.15 -8.45
C ASP A 214 9.89 -10.05 -9.21
N ILE A 215 9.34 -11.00 -9.98
CA ILE A 215 10.06 -11.74 -11.05
C ILE A 215 10.79 -10.75 -12.00
N LEU A 216 10.32 -9.51 -12.02
CA LEU A 216 10.83 -8.40 -12.81
C LEU A 216 12.13 -7.83 -12.24
N ALA A 217 13.25 -8.14 -12.91
CA ALA A 217 14.47 -7.35 -12.80
C ALA A 217 14.25 -5.92 -13.35
N PRO A 218 14.93 -4.89 -12.82
CA PRO A 218 15.78 -4.90 -11.62
C PRO A 218 14.96 -4.99 -10.32
N SER A 219 15.52 -5.55 -9.24
CA SER A 219 14.90 -5.53 -7.90
C SER A 219 14.74 -4.11 -7.34
N PRO A 220 13.91 -3.87 -6.30
CA PRO A 220 13.76 -2.54 -5.70
C PRO A 220 15.08 -1.92 -5.23
N ILE A 221 16.01 -2.72 -4.68
CA ILE A 221 17.35 -2.21 -4.31
C ILE A 221 18.12 -1.78 -5.55
N GLU A 222 18.14 -2.61 -6.59
CA GLU A 222 18.81 -2.30 -7.86
C GLU A 222 18.27 -1.02 -8.52
N ILE A 223 16.96 -0.73 -8.42
CA ILE A 223 16.39 0.54 -8.92
C ILE A 223 17.07 1.75 -8.26
N ILE A 224 17.29 1.70 -6.94
CA ILE A 224 17.98 2.78 -6.22
C ILE A 224 19.46 2.81 -6.60
N LEU A 225 20.12 1.65 -6.66
CA LEU A 225 21.55 1.58 -7.02
C LEU A 225 21.81 2.13 -8.42
N THR A 226 20.98 1.78 -9.40
CA THR A 226 21.10 2.31 -10.77
C THR A 226 20.97 3.83 -10.78
N LYS A 227 19.95 4.41 -10.11
CA LYS A 227 19.80 5.87 -9.99
C LYS A 227 21.01 6.53 -9.35
N LEU A 228 21.59 5.91 -8.33
CA LEU A 228 22.76 6.45 -7.63
C LEU A 228 24.04 6.36 -8.47
N ASN A 229 24.17 5.32 -9.29
CA ASN A 229 25.31 5.11 -10.17
C ASN A 229 25.32 6.08 -11.36
N GLU A 230 24.14 6.53 -11.79
CA GLU A 230 23.96 7.54 -12.85
C GLU A 230 24.29 8.97 -12.38
N LEU A 231 24.51 9.20 -11.08
CA LEU A 231 24.84 10.53 -10.55
C LEU A 231 26.33 10.83 -10.75
N GLU A 232 26.59 11.94 -11.44
CA GLU A 232 27.93 12.47 -11.68
C GLU A 232 28.22 13.70 -10.80
N ALA A 233 29.51 13.99 -10.62
CA ALA A 233 29.93 15.17 -9.89
C ALA A 233 29.64 16.41 -10.74
N GLN A 234 29.14 17.49 -10.14
CA GLN A 234 28.90 18.72 -10.90
C GLN A 234 30.22 19.32 -11.39
N PRO A 235 30.22 20.09 -12.50
CA PRO A 235 31.43 20.76 -12.98
C PRO A 235 32.07 21.61 -11.87
N GLY A 236 33.32 21.28 -11.52
CA GLY A 236 34.07 21.95 -10.45
C GLY A 236 33.97 21.30 -9.06
N GLN A 237 33.20 20.21 -8.90
CA GLN A 237 33.17 19.39 -7.70
C GLN A 237 33.97 18.11 -7.89
N THR A 238 34.73 17.71 -6.87
CA THR A 238 35.50 16.45 -6.86
C THR A 238 34.65 15.26 -6.40
N GLU A 239 33.57 15.52 -5.66
CA GLU A 239 32.70 14.50 -5.07
C GLU A 239 31.26 14.58 -5.58
N VAL A 240 30.58 13.43 -5.61
CA VAL A 240 29.17 13.34 -5.99
C VAL A 240 28.30 13.59 -4.77
N VAL A 241 27.39 14.57 -4.88
CA VAL A 241 26.40 14.84 -3.83
C VAL A 241 25.18 13.97 -4.06
N TYR A 242 24.92 13.05 -3.14
CA TYR A 242 23.79 12.14 -3.21
C TYR A 242 22.53 12.76 -2.60
N PRO A 243 21.38 12.73 -3.30
CA PRO A 243 20.11 13.18 -2.74
C PRO A 243 19.71 12.40 -1.47
N GLU A 244 19.39 13.11 -0.40
CA GLU A 244 19.09 12.52 0.92
C GLU A 244 17.92 11.53 0.86
N HIS A 245 16.90 11.81 0.05
CA HIS A 245 15.74 10.93 -0.09
C HIS A 245 16.12 9.58 -0.74
N LEU A 246 17.03 9.56 -1.71
CA LEU A 246 17.55 8.31 -2.30
C LEU A 246 18.39 7.52 -1.30
N MET A 247 19.26 8.20 -0.55
CA MET A 247 20.04 7.60 0.53
C MET A 247 19.15 7.00 1.60
N THR A 248 18.07 7.70 1.96
CA THR A 248 17.09 7.21 2.93
C THR A 248 16.38 5.96 2.41
N CYS A 249 15.94 5.96 1.14
CA CYS A 249 15.36 4.76 0.53
C CYS A 249 16.34 3.58 0.52
N LEU A 250 17.61 3.80 0.16
CA LEU A 250 18.64 2.76 0.18
C LEU A 250 18.80 2.18 1.59
N ARG A 251 18.99 3.03 2.61
CA ARG A 251 19.12 2.59 4.00
C ARG A 251 17.91 1.78 4.45
N LEU A 252 16.70 2.24 4.15
CA LEU A 252 15.47 1.53 4.50
C LEU A 252 15.40 0.13 3.87
N LEU A 253 15.76 -0.02 2.60
CA LEU A 253 15.79 -1.33 1.94
C LEU A 253 16.89 -2.24 2.50
N LEU A 254 18.07 -1.68 2.80
CA LEU A 254 19.19 -2.42 3.42
C LEU A 254 18.85 -2.91 4.83
N ARG A 255 17.92 -2.25 5.53
CA ARG A 255 17.44 -2.71 6.85
C ARG A 255 16.64 -4.01 6.79
N THR A 256 16.14 -4.37 5.62
CA THR A 256 15.22 -5.50 5.44
C THR A 256 15.81 -6.71 4.74
N VAL A 257 17.04 -6.61 4.20
CA VAL A 257 17.74 -7.71 3.54
C VAL A 257 18.98 -8.12 4.31
N THR A 258 19.30 -9.40 4.36
CA THR A 258 20.55 -9.89 4.97
C THR A 258 21.76 -9.54 4.10
N THR A 259 21.62 -9.76 2.79
CA THR A 259 22.62 -9.46 1.76
C THR A 259 21.90 -8.97 0.51
N VAL A 260 22.46 -7.98 -0.18
CA VAL A 260 21.95 -7.53 -1.47
C VAL A 260 22.38 -8.52 -2.55
N CYS A 261 21.44 -8.94 -3.38
CA CYS A 261 21.68 -9.81 -4.52
C CYS A 261 21.24 -9.10 -5.80
N VAL A 262 22.12 -8.99 -6.79
CA VAL A 262 21.79 -8.52 -8.13
C VAL A 262 21.42 -9.74 -8.96
N ARG A 263 20.14 -9.88 -9.31
CA ARG A 263 19.68 -11.03 -10.10
C ARG A 263 20.01 -10.81 -11.56
N THR A 264 20.59 -11.84 -12.18
CA THR A 264 20.73 -11.87 -13.63
C THR A 264 19.34 -12.01 -14.25
N PRO A 265 18.98 -11.22 -15.28
CA PRO A 265 17.72 -11.40 -15.99
C PRO A 265 17.55 -12.83 -16.51
N GLU A 266 16.36 -13.42 -16.40
CA GLU A 266 16.09 -14.84 -16.70
C GLU A 266 16.61 -15.26 -18.09
N HIS A 267 16.33 -14.47 -19.12
CA HIS A 267 16.79 -14.74 -20.49
C HIS A 267 18.33 -14.81 -20.66
N ILE A 268 19.09 -14.18 -19.76
CA ILE A 268 20.55 -14.26 -19.69
C ILE A 268 20.96 -15.42 -18.80
N ALA A 269 20.33 -15.57 -17.63
CA ALA A 269 20.60 -16.63 -16.67
C ALA A 269 20.41 -18.03 -17.28
N ASP A 270 19.36 -18.23 -18.09
CA ASP A 270 19.06 -19.47 -18.80
C ASP A 270 20.16 -19.86 -19.80
N ARG A 271 20.88 -18.87 -20.33
CA ARG A 271 21.93 -19.06 -21.32
C ARG A 271 23.32 -19.18 -20.68
N SER A 272 23.58 -18.42 -19.62
CA SER A 272 24.90 -18.31 -19.00
C SER A 272 25.09 -19.24 -17.79
N GLY A 273 23.99 -19.69 -17.17
CA GLY A 273 24.00 -20.39 -15.89
C GLY A 273 24.31 -19.49 -14.68
N ILE A 274 24.53 -18.18 -14.90
CA ILE A 274 24.85 -17.22 -13.84
C ILE A 274 23.55 -16.60 -13.33
N LEU A 275 23.12 -17.01 -12.15
CA LEU A 275 21.86 -16.56 -11.54
C LEU A 275 21.95 -15.16 -10.89
N SER A 276 23.14 -14.77 -10.46
CA SER A 276 23.37 -13.49 -9.79
C SER A 276 24.78 -12.97 -10.05
N VAL A 277 24.92 -11.65 -10.03
CA VAL A 277 26.19 -10.94 -10.18
C VAL A 277 26.55 -10.27 -8.86
N SER A 278 27.84 -10.15 -8.55
CA SER A 278 28.25 -9.44 -7.33
C SER A 278 28.01 -7.93 -7.47
N LEU A 279 27.74 -7.25 -6.36
CA LEU A 279 27.61 -5.78 -6.37
C LEU A 279 28.88 -5.07 -6.84
N HIS A 280 30.05 -5.63 -6.55
CA HIS A 280 31.33 -5.09 -6.99
C HIS A 280 31.49 -5.11 -8.51
N GLU A 281 30.97 -6.14 -9.18
CA GLU A 281 31.01 -6.24 -10.64
C GLU A 281 29.98 -5.32 -11.29
N GLN A 282 28.75 -5.29 -10.75
CA GLN A 282 27.66 -4.51 -11.35
C GLN A 282 27.75 -3.01 -11.06
N TYR A 283 28.18 -2.62 -9.86
CA TYR A 283 28.19 -1.24 -9.39
C TYR A 283 29.54 -0.85 -8.73
N PRO A 284 30.67 -0.96 -9.45
CA PRO A 284 32.01 -0.74 -8.88
C PRO A 284 32.18 0.67 -8.29
N ASN A 285 31.59 1.69 -8.91
CA ASN A 285 31.66 3.07 -8.45
C ASN A 285 30.99 3.29 -7.09
N LEU A 286 29.86 2.60 -6.84
CA LEU A 286 29.15 2.70 -5.57
C LEU A 286 29.89 1.97 -4.45
N MET A 287 30.52 0.84 -4.78
CA MET A 287 31.33 0.08 -3.83
C MET A 287 32.59 0.84 -3.41
N ASN A 288 33.27 1.49 -4.35
CA ASN A 288 34.47 2.30 -4.04
C ASN A 288 34.17 3.55 -3.19
N ARG A 289 32.89 3.91 -3.05
CA ARG A 289 32.42 5.05 -2.26
C ARG A 289 31.77 4.64 -0.93
N ASP A 290 31.86 3.36 -0.57
CA ASP A 290 31.33 2.79 0.69
C ASP A 290 29.84 3.11 0.96
N LEU A 291 29.03 3.23 -0.11
CA LEU A 291 27.59 3.51 0.03
C LEU A 291 26.79 2.33 0.54
N ILE A 292 27.32 1.11 0.37
CA ILE A 292 26.72 -0.12 0.85
C ILE A 292 27.69 -0.73 1.87
N PRO A 293 27.25 -0.99 3.11
CA PRO A 293 28.10 -1.65 4.11
C PRO A 293 28.62 -3.01 3.59
N PRO A 294 29.87 -3.39 3.91
CA PRO A 294 30.44 -4.66 3.46
C PRO A 294 29.64 -5.88 3.94
N GLU A 295 28.96 -5.75 5.08
CA GLU A 295 28.05 -6.74 5.68
C GLU A 295 26.73 -6.91 4.90
N ARG A 296 26.39 -5.97 4.02
CA ARG A 296 25.22 -6.06 3.12
C ARG A 296 25.61 -6.31 1.67
N SER A 297 26.85 -6.02 1.28
CA SER A 297 27.34 -6.27 -0.07
C SER A 297 27.75 -7.72 -0.33
N GLY A 298 27.82 -8.54 0.73
CA GLY A 298 28.24 -9.94 0.66
C GLY A 298 29.74 -10.16 0.81
N VAL A 299 30.53 -9.10 1.03
CA VAL A 299 31.96 -9.18 1.34
C VAL A 299 32.17 -9.76 2.75
N HIS A 300 31.31 -9.37 3.69
CA HIS A 300 31.28 -9.90 5.05
C HIS A 300 29.88 -10.45 5.37
N PRO A 301 29.79 -11.47 6.24
CA PRO A 301 28.50 -11.88 6.78
C PRO A 301 27.82 -10.74 7.53
N ALA A 302 26.49 -10.66 7.43
CA ALA A 302 25.71 -9.73 8.23
C ALA A 302 25.88 -9.97 9.73
N GLU A 303 25.82 -8.89 10.51
CA GLU A 303 25.94 -8.95 11.96
C GLU A 303 24.81 -9.79 12.56
N LEU A 304 25.10 -10.57 13.61
CA LEU A 304 24.10 -11.42 14.26
C LEU A 304 22.84 -10.63 14.66
N ARG A 305 23.01 -9.40 15.16
CA ARG A 305 21.90 -8.50 15.50
C ARG A 305 20.98 -8.23 14.30
N HIS A 306 21.56 -8.04 13.11
CA HIS A 306 20.80 -7.80 11.88
C HIS A 306 20.13 -9.07 11.36
N LEU A 307 20.85 -10.20 11.36
CA LEU A 307 20.27 -11.50 11.03
C LEU A 307 19.05 -11.80 11.92
N CYS A 308 19.16 -11.54 13.23
CA CYS A 308 18.03 -11.64 14.15
C CYS A 308 16.89 -10.67 13.80
N ARG A 309 17.17 -9.42 13.39
CA ARG A 309 16.12 -8.49 12.93
C ARG A 309 15.35 -9.07 11.75
N CYS A 310 16.03 -9.52 10.71
CA CYS A 310 15.40 -10.13 9.54
C CYS A 310 14.55 -11.34 9.94
N GLN A 311 15.10 -12.27 10.72
CA GLN A 311 14.40 -13.50 11.14
C GLN A 311 13.16 -13.21 12.01
N ILE A 312 13.29 -12.29 12.98
CA ILE A 312 12.17 -11.91 13.86
C ILE A 312 11.06 -11.26 13.03
N ARG A 313 11.42 -10.34 12.13
CA ARG A 313 10.45 -9.68 11.25
C ARG A 313 9.77 -10.65 10.31
N GLU A 314 10.50 -11.60 9.72
CA GLU A 314 9.93 -12.66 8.90
C GLU A 314 8.92 -13.51 9.70
N THR A 315 9.28 -13.88 10.93
CA THR A 315 8.38 -14.62 11.83
C THR A 315 7.13 -13.81 12.16
N LEU A 316 7.26 -12.52 12.48
CA LEU A 316 6.13 -11.64 12.73
C LEU A 316 5.27 -11.45 11.47
N HIS A 317 5.90 -11.33 10.30
CA HIS A 317 5.22 -11.25 9.02
C HIS A 317 4.36 -12.51 8.82
N ALA A 318 4.94 -13.70 8.92
CA ALA A 318 4.24 -14.98 8.76
C ALA A 318 3.03 -15.12 9.72
N ASN A 319 3.11 -14.50 10.90
CA ASN A 319 2.06 -14.53 11.93
C ASN A 319 1.08 -13.33 11.89
N TRP A 320 1.06 -12.52 10.82
CA TRP A 320 0.19 -11.33 10.72
C TRP A 320 0.38 -10.34 11.88
N ALA A 321 1.62 -10.23 12.36
CA ALA A 321 1.97 -9.50 13.55
C ALA A 321 2.87 -8.29 13.26
N LEU A 322 3.18 -7.96 12.00
CA LEU A 322 3.84 -6.69 11.66
C LEU A 322 2.80 -5.57 11.44
N PRO A 323 3.11 -4.31 11.79
CA PRO A 323 4.14 -3.90 12.75
C PRO A 323 3.70 -4.10 14.22
N HIS A 324 2.40 -4.27 14.48
CA HIS A 324 1.80 -4.16 15.83
C HIS A 324 2.31 -5.16 16.87
N GLY A 325 2.66 -6.37 16.45
CA GLY A 325 3.24 -7.41 17.28
C GLY A 325 4.61 -7.05 17.84
N ILE A 326 5.37 -6.17 17.17
CA ILE A 326 6.65 -5.66 17.70
C ILE A 326 6.42 -4.94 19.03
N LYS A 327 5.34 -4.14 19.13
CA LYS A 327 4.99 -3.41 20.35
C LYS A 327 4.65 -4.34 21.54
N LYS A 328 4.26 -5.58 21.26
CA LYS A 328 3.90 -6.59 22.26
C LYS A 328 5.10 -7.41 22.75
N LEU A 329 6.27 -7.30 22.11
CA LEU A 329 7.48 -8.01 22.52
C LEU A 329 8.03 -7.49 23.84
N GLN A 330 8.36 -8.37 24.77
CA GLN A 330 8.96 -8.03 26.08
C GLN A 330 10.46 -7.74 25.96
N ILE A 331 10.80 -6.75 25.15
CA ILE A 331 12.17 -6.27 24.89
C ILE A 331 12.25 -4.75 25.05
N PRO A 332 13.44 -4.17 25.28
CA PRO A 332 13.62 -2.71 25.35
C PRO A 332 13.09 -1.95 24.14
N GLU A 333 12.62 -0.73 24.36
CA GLU A 333 12.07 0.15 23.31
C GLU A 333 13.05 0.38 22.15
N SER A 334 14.34 0.55 22.44
CA SER A 334 15.38 0.69 21.41
C SER A 334 15.47 -0.52 20.48
N LEU A 335 15.23 -1.75 20.98
CA LEU A 335 15.18 -2.95 20.14
C LEU A 335 13.86 -3.05 19.38
N ARG A 336 12.74 -2.57 19.96
CA ARG A 336 11.47 -2.46 19.23
C ARG A 336 11.60 -1.50 18.05
N ASP A 337 12.17 -0.33 18.26
CA ASP A 337 12.44 0.66 17.19
C ASP A 337 13.36 0.09 16.11
N TYR A 338 14.37 -0.69 16.50
CA TYR A 338 15.27 -1.37 15.58
C TYR A 338 14.54 -2.42 14.72
N LEU A 339 13.68 -3.25 15.34
CA LEU A 339 12.84 -4.24 14.64
C LEU A 339 11.78 -3.58 13.75
N ASP A 340 11.28 -2.41 14.15
CA ASP A 340 10.27 -1.62 13.43
C ASP A 340 10.89 -0.67 12.39
N LEU A 341 12.17 -0.84 12.08
CA LEU A 341 12.90 -0.09 11.05
C LEU A 341 13.01 1.42 11.31
N LEU A 342 12.73 1.87 12.53
CA LEU A 342 12.82 3.28 12.92
C LEU A 342 14.26 3.68 13.26
N ARG A 343 15.12 2.71 13.62
CA ARG A 343 16.53 2.92 14.00
C ARG A 343 17.45 1.82 13.44
N ASP A 344 18.76 2.08 13.45
CA ASP A 344 19.83 1.11 13.17
C ASP A 344 20.58 0.68 14.45
#